data_AF-A0A968X124-F1
#
_entry.id   AF-A0A968X124-F1
#
_cell.length_a   1.000
_cell.length_b   1.000
_cell.length_c   1.000
_cell.angle_alpha   90.00
_cell.angle_beta   90.00
_cell.angle_gamma   90.00
#
_symmetry.space_group_name_H-M   'P 1'
#
loop_
_entity.id
_entity.type
_entity.pdbx_description
1 polymer ?
#
loop_
_entity_poly.entity_id
_entity_poly.type
_entity_poly.pdbx_seq_one_letter_code
_entity_poly.pdbx_strand_id
1 'polypeptide(L)' 'QRAVSKVAKDLGVAETGLSPDIANSGAHGHQEVPHYHVHILGGQPIGKMVNLP' A
#
# COMPACT_ATOMS: atom_id res chain seq x y z
N GLN A 1 -6.96 7.40 -5.13
CA GLN A 1 -6.31 6.23 -5.75
C GLN A 1 -5.78 6.42 -7.19
N ARG A 2 -6.34 7.26 -8.10
CA ARG A 2 -5.82 7.37 -9.49
C ARG A 2 -4.32 7.66 -9.62
N ALA A 3 -3.78 8.58 -8.82
CA ALA A 3 -2.35 8.89 -8.82
C ALA A 3 -1.50 7.70 -8.35
N VAL A 4 -1.94 7.02 -7.28
CA VAL A 4 -1.29 5.81 -6.73
C VAL A 4 -1.25 4.70 -7.79
N SER A 5 -2.38 4.42 -8.44
CA SER A 5 -2.45 3.41 -9.50
C SER A 5 -1.59 3.77 -10.72
N LYS A 6 -1.44 5.07 -11.03
CA LYS A 6 -0.52 5.52 -12.09
C LYS A 6 0.93 5.22 -11.70
N VAL A 7 1.37 5.65 -10.52
CA VAL A 7 2.74 5.40 -10.03
C VAL A 7 3.03 3.89 -9.93
N ALA A 8 2.08 3.10 -9.43
CA ALA A 8 2.24 1.64 -9.33
C ALA A 8 2.39 0.95 -10.71
N LYS A 9 1.68 1.45 -11.74
CA LYS A 9 1.85 0.98 -13.12
C LYS A 9 3.19 1.43 -13.71
N ASP A 10 3.55 2.70 -13.52
CA ASP A 10 4.81 3.26 -14.00
C ASP A 10 6.02 2.52 -13.38
N LEU A 11 5.89 1.99 -12.16
CA LEU A 11 6.89 1.16 -11.47
C LEU A 11 6.80 -0.35 -11.80
N GLY A 12 5.83 -0.79 -12.60
CA GLY A 12 5.66 -2.21 -12.95
C GLY A 12 5.22 -3.12 -11.79
N VAL A 13 4.72 -2.55 -10.68
CA VAL A 13 4.34 -3.31 -9.47
C VAL A 13 2.84 -3.65 -9.40
N ALA A 14 2.07 -3.30 -10.43
CA ALA A 14 0.61 -3.44 -10.49
C ALA A 14 0.12 -4.42 -11.58
N GLU A 15 0.70 -5.62 -11.65
CA GLU A 15 0.41 -6.60 -12.72
C GLU A 15 -1.00 -7.21 -12.66
N THR A 16 -1.64 -7.27 -11.49
CA THR A 16 -2.94 -7.96 -11.28
C THR A 16 -4.16 -7.03 -11.19
N GLY A 17 -3.98 -5.72 -11.44
CA GLY A 17 -5.09 -4.75 -11.43
C GLY A 17 -5.54 -4.26 -10.04
N LEU A 18 -4.87 -4.70 -8.98
CA LEU A 18 -4.99 -4.14 -7.63
C LEU A 18 -3.68 -3.42 -7.27
N SER A 19 -3.76 -2.21 -6.72
CA SER A 19 -2.61 -1.55 -6.09
C SER A 19 -2.61 -1.96 -4.63
N PRO A 20 -1.60 -2.72 -4.13
CA PRO A 20 -1.47 -2.98 -2.70
C PRO A 20 -0.94 -1.69 -2.07
N ASP A 21 -1.86 -0.77 -1.80
CA ASP A 21 -1.56 0.47 -1.09
C ASP A 21 -2.05 0.42 0.36
N ILE A 22 -1.21 0.89 1.27
CA ILE A 22 -1.52 0.99 2.70
C ILE A 22 -1.43 2.45 3.10
N ALA A 23 -2.50 2.95 3.70
CA ALA A 23 -2.53 4.25 4.35
C ALA A 23 -2.71 4.04 5.86
N ASN A 24 -1.65 4.28 6.63
CA ASN A 24 -1.74 4.28 8.09
C ASN A 24 -2.46 5.55 8.55
N SER A 25 -3.45 5.40 9.43
CA SER A 25 -4.27 6.52 9.90
C SER A 25 -4.49 6.49 11.40
N GLY A 26 -4.12 7.58 12.09
CA GLY A 26 -4.35 7.76 13.51
C GLY A 26 -3.49 6.88 14.43
N ALA A 27 -3.76 6.98 15.73
CA ALA A 27 -2.92 6.37 16.78
C ALA A 27 -2.86 4.84 16.70
N HIS A 28 -3.99 4.19 16.42
CA HIS A 28 -4.07 2.72 16.30
C HIS A 28 -3.65 2.21 14.91
N GLY A 29 -3.47 3.12 13.94
CA GLY A 29 -2.96 2.80 12.61
C GLY A 29 -1.44 2.87 12.51
N HIS A 30 -0.73 3.17 13.61
CA HIS A 30 0.73 3.37 13.64
C HIS A 30 1.22 4.43 12.63
N GLN A 31 0.49 5.55 12.53
CA GLN A 31 0.94 6.69 11.73
C GLN A 31 2.05 7.46 12.47
N GLU A 32 3.29 7.28 12.04
CA GLU A 32 4.45 7.97 12.63
C GLU A 32 4.59 9.40 12.12
N VAL A 33 4.35 9.61 10.81
CA VAL A 33 4.50 10.93 10.18
C VAL A 33 3.12 11.57 9.97
N PRO A 34 2.84 12.76 10.54
CA PRO A 34 1.50 13.34 10.61
C PRO A 34 1.11 14.09 9.32
N HIS A 35 1.32 13.44 8.17
CA HIS A 35 0.77 13.85 6.88
C HIS A 35 0.22 12.63 6.15
N TYR A 36 -0.73 12.86 5.26
CA TYR A 36 -1.30 11.78 4.45
C TYR A 36 -0.24 11.26 3.47
N HIS A 37 0.12 9.99 3.63
CA HIS A 37 1.00 9.27 2.73
C HIS A 37 0.45 7.86 2.54
N VAL A 38 0.88 7.22 1.45
CA VAL A 38 0.52 5.85 1.13
C VAL A 38 1.78 5.06 0.82
N HIS A 39 1.83 3.82 1.28
CA HIS A 39 2.87 2.86 0.91
C HIS A 39 2.39 2.07 -0.30
N ILE A 40 3.16 2.04 -1.39
CA ILE A 40 2.92 1.13 -2.52
C ILE A 40 3.80 -0.09 -2.30
N LEU A 41 3.19 -1.27 -2.16
CA LEU A 41 3.91 -2.52 -1.97
C LEU A 41 3.76 -3.39 -3.23
N GLY A 42 4.82 -4.05 -3.68
CA GLY A 42 4.76 -4.95 -4.83
C GLY A 42 6.11 -5.49 -5.28
N GLY A 43 6.15 -6.10 -6.47
CA GLY A 43 7.34 -6.80 -7.00
C GLY A 43 7.41 -8.29 -6.65
N GLN A 44 6.59 -8.76 -5.71
CA GLN A 44 6.38 -10.16 -5.37
C GLN A 44 5.13 -10.33 -4.50
N PRO A 45 4.58 -11.56 -4.32
CA PRO A 45 3.54 -11.82 -3.34
C PRO A 45 4.02 -11.50 -1.92
N ILE A 46 3.35 -10.56 -1.24
CA ILE A 46 3.71 -10.09 0.11
C ILE A 46 3.17 -11.04 1.21
N GLY A 47 2.18 -11.87 0.86
CA GLY A 47 1.50 -12.75 1.81
C GLY A 47 0.45 -12.05 2.65
N LYS A 48 -0.01 -12.72 3.72
CA LYS A 48 -1.03 -12.17 4.62
C LYS A 48 -0.41 -11.12 5.54
N MET A 49 -1.07 -9.96 5.68
CA MET A 49 -0.61 -8.90 6.59
C MET A 49 -0.93 -9.18 8.05
N VAL A 50 -1.96 -9.96 8.32
CA VAL A 50 -2.37 -10.36 9.67
C VAL A 50 -2.50 -11.87 9.73
N ASN A 51 -1.99 -12.44 10.81
CA ASN A 51 -2.26 -13.82 11.16
C ASN A 51 -3.40 -13.84 12.18
N LEU A 52 -4.58 -14.29 11.76
CA LEU A 52 -5.70 -14.49 12.66
C LEU A 52 -5.50 -15.82 13.41
N PRO A 53 -5.81 -15.88 14.72
CA PRO A 53 -5.85 -17.13 15.47
C PRO A 53 -6.90 -18.10 14.91
#